data_AF-A0A8D0FGC9-F1
#
_entry.id   AF-A0A8D0FGC9-F1
#
_cell.length_a   1.000
_cell.length_b   1.000
_cell.length_c   1.000
_cell.angle_alpha   90.00
_cell.angle_beta   90.00
_cell.angle_gamma   90.00
#
_symmetry.space_group_name_H-M   'P 1'
#
loop_
_entity.id
_entity.type
_entity.pdbx_description
1 polymer ?
#
loop_
_entity_poly.entity_id
_entity_poly.type
_entity_poly.pdbx_seq_one_letter_code
_entity_poly.pdbx_strand_id
1 'polypeptide(L)'
;MPVANCPMPLAPTEKNKRQDELIILNVSGRRFQTWRTTLERYPDTLLGSTEKEFFFNEDTKEYFFDRDPEVFRCILNFYRTGTYTHSTNAWHNGK
;
A
#
# COMPACT_ATOMS: atom_id res chain seq x y z
N MET A 1 30.31 1.48 -44.07
CA MET A 1 29.74 1.06 -42.77
C MET A 1 28.24 1.33 -42.82
N PRO A 2 27.34 0.40 -42.44
CA PRO A 2 25.93 0.73 -42.39
C PRO A 2 25.64 1.51 -41.11
N VAL A 3 25.06 2.69 -41.25
CA VAL A 3 24.54 3.49 -40.13
C VAL A 3 23.18 2.91 -39.78
N ALA A 4 23.02 2.41 -38.56
CA ALA A 4 21.74 1.87 -38.09
C ALA A 4 20.68 2.98 -38.11
N ASN A 5 19.67 2.85 -38.97
CA ASN A 5 18.50 3.74 -39.03
C ASN A 5 17.37 3.18 -38.15
N CYS A 6 17.63 3.03 -36.85
CA CYS A 6 16.61 2.62 -35.90
C CYS A 6 16.05 3.89 -35.23
N PRO A 7 14.79 4.29 -35.49
CA PRO A 7 14.16 5.34 -34.70
C PRO A 7 14.13 4.90 -33.23
N MET A 8 14.46 5.81 -32.31
CA MET A 8 14.46 5.50 -30.88
C MET A 8 13.08 4.96 -30.46
N PRO A 9 13.03 3.97 -29.55
CA PRO A 9 11.78 3.56 -28.96
C PRO A 9 11.14 4.78 -28.27
N LEU A 10 9.85 4.97 -28.52
CA LEU A 10 9.07 6.03 -27.88
C LEU A 10 9.28 5.91 -26.36
N ALA A 11 9.66 7.03 -25.72
CA ALA A 11 9.77 7.10 -24.27
C ALA A 11 8.47 6.53 -23.66
N PRO A 12 8.55 5.76 -22.55
CA PRO A 12 7.37 5.22 -21.91
C PRO A 12 6.39 6.36 -21.69
N THR A 13 5.28 6.35 -22.42
CA THR A 13 4.20 7.31 -22.23
C THR A 13 3.80 7.17 -20.78
N GLU A 14 3.80 8.29 -20.03
CA GLU A 14 3.39 8.32 -18.63
C GLU A 14 1.94 7.83 -18.53
N LYS A 15 1.78 6.52 -18.41
CA LYS A 15 0.49 5.88 -18.21
C LYS A 15 0.12 6.17 -16.78
N ASN A 16 -0.56 7.31 -16.62
CA ASN A 16 -1.33 7.66 -15.44
C ASN A 16 -0.44 7.73 -14.18
N LYS A 17 0.21 8.89 -13.97
CA LYS A 17 0.43 9.38 -12.61
C LYS A 17 -0.95 9.56 -11.97
N ARG A 18 -1.62 8.47 -11.60
CA ARG A 18 -2.55 8.50 -10.48
C ARG A 18 -1.67 9.03 -9.36
N GLN A 19 -1.95 10.26 -8.94
CA GLN A 19 -1.10 10.95 -8.00
C GLN A 19 -0.87 9.99 -6.85
N ASP A 20 0.41 9.71 -6.58
CA ASP A 20 0.77 8.87 -5.46
C ASP A 20 0.38 9.70 -4.23
N GLU A 21 -0.82 9.41 -3.72
CA GLU A 21 -1.48 10.18 -2.68
C GLU A 21 -1.34 9.44 -1.36
N LEU A 22 -1.02 10.19 -0.30
CA LEU A 22 -1.13 9.67 1.04
C LEU A 22 -2.61 9.57 1.42
N ILE A 23 -3.00 8.37 1.83
CA ILE A 23 -4.33 8.08 2.35
C ILE A 23 -4.25 7.82 3.86
N ILE A 24 -5.31 8.19 4.58
CA ILE A 24 -5.43 8.00 6.03
C ILE A 24 -6.36 6.82 6.30
N LEU A 25 -5.85 5.84 7.03
CA LEU A 25 -6.58 4.66 7.50
C LEU A 25 -6.72 4.80 9.02
N ASN A 26 -7.88 5.21 9.49
CA ASN A 26 -8.22 5.32 10.91
C ASN A 26 -8.78 3.98 11.40
N VAL A 27 -8.07 3.35 12.34
CA VAL A 27 -8.42 2.03 12.88
C VAL A 27 -8.68 2.17 14.38
N SER A 28 -9.96 2.15 14.77
CA SER A 28 -10.46 2.41 16.13
C SER A 28 -9.80 3.62 16.81
N GLY A 29 -9.57 4.69 16.05
CA GLY A 29 -8.96 5.95 16.51
C GLY A 29 -7.47 6.10 16.23
N ARG A 30 -6.74 5.00 15.92
CA ARG A 30 -5.33 5.07 15.51
C ARG A 30 -5.23 5.36 14.02
N ARG A 31 -4.63 6.50 13.66
CA ARG A 31 -4.42 6.90 12.26
C ARG A 31 -3.13 6.32 11.70
N PHE A 32 -3.27 5.50 10.67
CA PHE A 32 -2.19 5.03 9.83
C PHE A 32 -2.17 5.84 8.53
N GLN A 33 -0.97 6.11 8.03
CA GLN A 33 -0.78 6.74 6.73
C GLN A 33 0.03 5.83 5.82
N THR A 34 -0.38 5.78 4.56
CA THR A 34 0.32 5.02 3.52
C THR A 34 0.03 5.62 2.15
N TRP A 35 0.89 5.33 1.21
CA TRP A 35 0.66 5.64 -0.20
C TRP A 35 -0.48 4.79 -0.76
N ARG A 36 -1.35 5.39 -1.58
CA ARG A 36 -2.40 4.68 -2.30
C ARG A 36 -1.84 3.48 -3.08
N THR A 37 -0.70 3.69 -3.74
CA THR A 37 0.00 2.65 -4.52
C THR A 37 0.48 1.47 -3.68
N THR A 38 0.69 1.66 -2.37
CA THR A 38 1.01 0.55 -1.45
C THR A 38 -0.15 -0.43 -1.35
N LEU A 39 -1.40 0.08 -1.29
CA LEU A 39 -2.58 -0.78 -1.19
C LEU A 39 -2.94 -1.41 -2.54
N GLU A 40 -2.76 -0.66 -3.63
CA GLU A 40 -3.02 -1.13 -5.01
C GLU A 40 -2.15 -2.32 -5.43
N ARG A 41 -1.11 -2.66 -4.66
CA ARG A 41 -0.27 -3.85 -4.89
C ARG A 41 -1.06 -5.16 -4.85
N TYR A 42 -2.13 -5.23 -4.07
CA TYR A 42 -2.98 -6.42 -3.92
C TYR A 42 -4.46 -6.04 -4.15
N PRO A 43 -4.88 -5.83 -5.41
CA PRO A 43 -6.20 -5.27 -5.74
C PRO A 43 -7.38 -6.20 -5.42
N ASP A 44 -7.10 -7.47 -5.16
CA ASP A 44 -8.02 -8.55 -4.78
C ASP A 44 -8.34 -8.57 -3.27
N THR A 45 -7.74 -7.67 -2.49
CA THR A 45 -7.99 -7.52 -1.06
C THR A 45 -8.88 -6.30 -0.77
N LEU A 46 -9.57 -6.29 0.37
CA LEU A 46 -10.45 -5.17 0.77
C LEU A 46 -9.78 -3.79 0.65
N LEU A 47 -8.53 -3.67 1.12
CA LEU A 47 -7.79 -2.40 1.11
C LEU A 47 -7.21 -2.07 -0.28
N GLY A 48 -7.00 -3.04 -1.16
CA GLY A 48 -6.54 -2.79 -2.53
C GLY A 48 -7.67 -2.59 -3.53
N SER A 49 -8.85 -3.13 -3.24
CA SER A 49 -10.03 -3.08 -4.08
C SER A 49 -10.82 -1.78 -3.85
N THR A 50 -11.89 -1.61 -4.62
CA THR A 50 -12.87 -0.52 -4.41
C THR A 50 -13.73 -0.72 -3.16
N GLU A 51 -13.65 -1.88 -2.49
CA GLU A 51 -14.45 -2.15 -1.30
C GLU A 51 -14.07 -1.25 -0.12
N LYS A 52 -12.82 -0.76 -0.05
CA LYS A 52 -12.43 0.23 0.95
C LYS A 52 -13.26 1.51 0.88
N GLU A 53 -13.84 1.85 -0.28
CA GLU A 53 -14.61 3.08 -0.43
C GLU A 53 -15.89 3.06 0.42
N PHE A 54 -16.41 1.89 0.79
CA PHE A 54 -17.52 1.75 1.75
C PHE A 54 -17.17 2.22 3.17
N PHE A 55 -15.89 2.33 3.48
CA PHE A 55 -15.36 2.76 4.77
C PHE A 55 -14.86 4.21 4.75
N PHE A 56 -14.94 4.90 3.62
CA PHE A 56 -14.48 6.27 3.48
C PHE A 56 -15.48 7.24 4.13
N ASN A 57 -14.97 8.16 4.94
CA ASN A 57 -15.74 9.25 5.50
C ASN A 57 -15.39 10.56 4.77
N GLU A 58 -16.37 11.16 4.09
CA GLU A 58 -16.18 12.36 3.29
C GLU A 58 -15.89 13.63 4.11
N ASP A 59 -16.39 13.70 5.35
CA ASP A 59 -16.21 14.84 6.25
C ASP A 59 -14.78 14.90 6.79
N THR A 60 -14.25 13.75 7.18
CA THR A 60 -12.89 13.63 7.76
C THR A 60 -11.81 13.30 6.75
N LYS A 61 -12.19 12.98 5.50
CA LYS A 61 -11.29 12.55 4.41
C LYS A 61 -10.39 11.37 4.80
N GLU A 62 -10.91 10.44 5.60
CA GLU A 62 -10.20 9.23 6.04
C GLU A 62 -11.09 7.99 5.96
N TYR A 63 -10.45 6.83 5.83
CA TYR A 63 -11.13 5.54 5.94
C TYR A 63 -11.24 5.13 7.40
N PHE A 64 -12.41 4.68 7.85
CA PHE A 64 -12.62 4.25 9.23
C PHE A 64 -12.89 2.74 9.34
N PHE A 65 -12.13 2.07 10.21
CA PHE A 65 -12.29 0.65 10.52
C PHE A 65 -12.43 0.44 12.03
N ASP A 66 -13.51 -0.21 12.45
CA ASP A 66 -13.69 -0.64 13.84
C ASP A 66 -13.02 -2.00 14.07
N ARG A 67 -11.68 -2.00 14.12
CA ARG A 67 -10.82 -3.19 14.17
C ARG A 67 -9.61 -2.96 15.07
N ASP A 68 -8.92 -4.04 15.44
CA ASP A 68 -7.74 -3.95 16.29
C ASP A 68 -6.56 -3.27 15.55
N PRO A 69 -6.04 -2.14 16.07
CA PRO A 69 -4.97 -1.40 15.42
C PRO A 69 -3.62 -2.12 15.47
N GLU A 70 -3.40 -3.03 16.41
CA GLU A 70 -2.14 -3.76 16.52
C GLU A 70 -2.03 -4.86 15.46
N VAL A 71 -3.13 -5.57 15.22
CA VAL A 71 -3.25 -6.51 14.11
C VAL A 71 -3.17 -5.78 12.76
N PHE A 72 -3.80 -4.61 12.65
CA PHE A 72 -3.76 -3.82 11.42
C PHE A 72 -2.34 -3.40 11.01
N ARG A 73 -1.45 -3.14 11.98
CA ARG A 73 -0.04 -2.86 11.70
C ARG A 73 0.62 -3.98 10.90
N CYS A 74 0.33 -5.23 11.23
CA CYS A 74 0.84 -6.39 10.49
C CYS A 74 0.27 -6.46 9.07
N ILE A 75 -1.03 -6.18 8.92
CA ILE A 75 -1.70 -6.12 7.61
C ILE A 75 -1.04 -5.04 6.75
N LEU A 76 -0.86 -3.82 7.27
CA LEU A 76 -0.24 -2.74 6.50
C LEU A 76 1.22 -3.03 6.13
N ASN A 77 1.97 -3.69 7.02
CA ASN A 77 3.33 -4.13 6.74
C ASN A 77 3.41 -5.20 5.65
N PHE A 78 2.40 -6.07 5.54
CA PHE A 78 2.28 -7.02 4.43
C PHE A 78 2.22 -6.29 3.07
N TYR A 79 1.42 -5.24 2.93
CA TYR A 79 1.38 -4.43 1.69
C TYR A 79 2.74 -3.79 1.36
N ARG A 80 3.46 -3.29 2.39
CA ARG A 80 4.75 -2.59 2.21
C ARG A 80 5.86 -3.55 1.78
N THR A 81 6.01 -4.66 2.49
CA THR A 81 7.16 -5.56 2.33
C THR A 81 6.89 -6.74 1.39
N GLY A 82 5.62 -7.06 1.14
CA GLY A 82 5.23 -8.28 0.42
C GLY A 82 5.51 -9.57 1.18
N THR A 83 5.94 -9.49 2.45
CA THR A 83 6.26 -10.64 3.30
C THR A 83 5.54 -10.51 4.64
N TYR A 84 4.95 -11.60 5.10
CA TYR A 84 4.34 -11.64 6.43
C TYR A 84 5.44 -11.82 7.48
N THR A 85 5.87 -10.72 8.10
CA THR A 85 6.83 -10.75 9.21
C THR A 85 6.07 -10.91 10.52
N HIS A 86 5.88 -12.15 10.97
CA HIS A 86 5.56 -12.42 12.37
C HIS A 86 6.86 -12.25 13.16
N SER A 87 7.03 -11.14 13.89
CA SER A 87 8.19 -10.96 14.77
C SER A 87 8.17 -12.05 15.86
N THR A 88 8.84 -13.17 15.61
CA THR A 88 9.18 -14.15 16.65
C THR A 88 10.32 -13.59 17.47
N ASN A 89 9.98 -12.92 18.55
CA ASN A 89 10.94 -12.52 19.59
C ASN A 89 11.24 -13.74 20.47
N ALA A 90 12.08 -14.67 20.01
CA ALA A 90 12.81 -15.69 20.78
C ALA A 90 13.64 -16.47 19.75
N TRP A 91 14.96 -16.66 19.79
CA TRP A 91 15.86 -16.93 20.89
C TRP A 91 17.26 -16.44 20.49
N HIS A 92 17.81 -15.47 21.20
CA HIS A 92 19.25 -15.20 21.22
C HIS A 92 19.68 -15.27 22.68
N ASN A 93 19.92 -16.48 23.16
CA ASN A 93 20.75 -16.71 24.35
C ASN A 93 21.70 -17.85 23.99
N GLY A 94 22.81 -17.47 23.36
CA GLY A 94 24.03 -18.25 23.41
C GLY A 94 24.71 -17.99 24.75
N LYS A 95 24.65 -18.97 25.64
CA LYS A 95 25.71 -19.27 26.60
C LYS A 95 26.00 -20.76 26.51
#